data_AF-A0A9N7N133-F1
#
_entry.id   AF-A0A9N7N133-F1
#
_cell.length_a   1.000
_cell.length_b   1.000
_cell.length_c   1.000
_cell.angle_alpha   90.00
_cell.angle_beta   90.00
_cell.angle_gamma   90.00
#
_symmetry.space_group_name_H-M   'P 1'
#
loop_
_entity.id
_entity.type
_entity.pdbx_description
1 polymer ?
#
loop_
_entity_poly.entity_id
_entity_poly.type
_entity_poly.pdbx_seq_one_letter_code
_entity_poly.pdbx_strand_id
1 'polypeptide(L)'
;MLSFNKQQDWIFPVALLLATVVIPTRAAGNLAGKLAGACNLYQGQWVLDPSNTLYTGCPFIDPEFDCIKFGRPDKTFLNYAWRPDSCNLPRFDGLDFLRRWMGKKIMFVGDSLSLNQWESLVCMIHAAVPDSKYNYVRHDSIPQVTFQDYGVTIYYYRSPYLVDITSEDIGPVLNLGSIIQGRNWIGMDMLVFNTWHWWTHKGKAQSWQYIRDGTTLSIDMDRHVAFYKGLTTWARWVDSNVDPTKTKVFFQGISPTHYQARDWKSVSRDCSGEQTPLSGSTYPAGTPEEVQIVNKVLSTVKTPVTLLDITTLSQLRKDAHPSVYGGNPTGVDCSHWCLPGLPDTWNQLMYASLL
;
A
#
# COMPACT_ATOMS: atom_id res chain seq x y z
N MET A 1 -54.15 69.52 8.83
CA MET A 1 -55.55 69.89 8.50
C MET A 1 -55.75 69.60 7.02
N LEU A 2 -56.71 68.72 6.69
CA LEU A 2 -57.33 68.52 5.36
C LEU A 2 -56.40 68.03 4.24
N SER A 3 -56.82 67.28 3.23
CA SER A 3 -57.92 66.36 2.94
C SER A 3 -57.64 65.89 1.50
N PHE A 4 -57.95 64.63 1.21
CA PHE A 4 -58.25 64.00 -0.09
C PHE A 4 -58.19 64.85 -1.38
N ASN A 5 -57.57 64.31 -2.44
CA ASN A 5 -58.38 63.69 -3.51
C ASN A 5 -57.58 62.72 -4.41
N LYS A 6 -58.25 61.65 -4.85
CA LYS A 6 -57.80 60.65 -5.82
C LYS A 6 -58.00 61.18 -7.25
N GLN A 7 -57.07 60.87 -8.15
CA GLN A 7 -57.43 60.46 -9.51
C GLN A 7 -56.34 59.57 -10.11
N GLN A 8 -56.77 58.68 -10.99
CA GLN A 8 -56.22 57.37 -11.29
C GLN A 8 -55.94 57.33 -12.78
N ASP A 9 -54.69 57.09 -13.20
CA ASP A 9 -54.38 56.84 -14.61
C ASP A 9 -53.34 55.71 -14.79
N TRP A 10 -53.86 54.60 -15.34
CA TRP A 10 -53.35 53.66 -16.34
C TRP A 10 -51.83 53.38 -16.49
N ILE A 11 -51.47 52.23 -15.92
CA ILE A 11 -50.54 51.16 -16.35
C ILE A 11 -49.77 51.34 -17.67
N PHE A 12 -48.43 51.32 -17.59
CA PHE A 12 -47.54 50.46 -18.41
C PHE A 12 -46.31 50.06 -17.56
N PRO A 13 -46.03 48.77 -17.33
CA PRO A 13 -44.83 48.36 -16.62
C PRO A 13 -43.63 48.42 -17.59
N VAL A 14 -42.66 49.26 -17.26
CA VAL A 14 -41.31 49.19 -17.83
C VAL A 14 -40.68 47.89 -17.33
N ALA A 15 -40.56 46.90 -18.23
CA ALA A 15 -39.83 45.68 -17.97
C ALA A 15 -38.33 46.01 -17.86
N LEU A 16 -37.80 46.02 -16.65
CA LEU A 16 -36.36 46.03 -16.39
C LEU A 16 -35.83 44.62 -16.68
N LEU A 17 -35.20 44.43 -17.84
CA LEU A 17 -34.45 43.22 -18.17
C LEU A 17 -33.20 43.14 -17.27
N LEU A 18 -33.31 42.45 -16.14
CA LEU A 18 -32.16 41.88 -15.44
C LEU A 18 -31.64 40.73 -16.30
N ALA A 19 -30.62 40.99 -17.12
CA ALA A 19 -29.84 39.94 -17.75
C ALA A 19 -29.05 39.20 -16.65
N THR A 20 -29.61 38.11 -16.14
CA THR A 20 -28.83 37.11 -15.42
C THR A 20 -27.85 36.49 -16.40
N VAL A 21 -26.57 36.83 -16.26
CA VAL A 21 -25.49 36.05 -16.85
C VAL A 21 -25.51 34.69 -16.16
N VAL A 22 -26.20 33.73 -16.78
CA VAL A 22 -26.07 32.32 -16.44
C VAL A 22 -24.70 31.89 -16.95
N ILE A 23 -23.70 31.90 -16.07
CA ILE A 23 -22.48 31.16 -16.29
C ILE A 23 -22.91 29.69 -16.40
N PRO A 24 -22.63 28.98 -17.51
CA PRO A 24 -22.88 27.55 -17.55
C PRO A 24 -21.91 26.90 -16.58
N THR A 25 -22.39 26.57 -15.39
CA THR A 25 -21.76 25.56 -14.57
C THR A 25 -21.77 24.30 -15.42
N ARG A 26 -20.61 23.90 -15.94
CA ARG A 26 -20.41 22.52 -16.38
C ARG A 26 -20.73 21.68 -15.15
N ALA A 27 -21.91 21.08 -15.17
CA ALA A 27 -22.30 20.06 -14.22
C ALA A 27 -21.14 19.08 -14.14
N ALA A 28 -20.54 18.98 -12.95
CA ALA A 28 -19.85 17.77 -12.54
C ALA A 28 -20.89 16.66 -12.76
N GLY A 29 -20.69 15.88 -13.83
CA GLY A 29 -21.59 14.81 -14.19
C GLY A 29 -21.72 13.91 -12.97
N ASN A 30 -22.93 13.84 -12.43
CA ASN A 30 -23.38 12.77 -11.56
C ASN A 30 -23.00 11.43 -12.22
N LEU A 31 -21.87 10.87 -11.81
CA LEU A 31 -21.57 9.44 -11.95
C LEU A 31 -22.31 8.62 -10.88
N ALA A 32 -23.21 9.25 -10.11
CA ALA A 32 -24.11 8.61 -9.15
C ALA A 32 -25.33 7.91 -9.81
N GLY A 33 -25.24 7.50 -11.08
CA GLY A 33 -26.37 6.94 -11.85
C GLY A 33 -26.05 5.76 -12.77
N LYS A 34 -24.83 5.22 -12.75
CA LYS A 34 -24.45 3.97 -13.45
C LYS A 34 -23.34 3.25 -12.68
N LEU A 35 -23.70 2.42 -11.70
CA LEU A 35 -23.04 1.17 -11.29
C LEU A 35 -23.68 0.66 -9.98
N ALA A 36 -24.86 0.04 -10.08
CA ALA A 36 -25.08 -1.12 -9.24
C ALA A 36 -24.13 -2.22 -9.78
N GLY A 37 -23.04 -2.51 -9.08
CA GLY A 37 -22.22 -3.70 -9.36
C GLY A 37 -20.74 -3.54 -9.75
N ALA A 38 -20.02 -2.49 -9.31
CA ALA A 38 -18.55 -2.55 -9.30
C ALA A 38 -18.07 -3.23 -8.01
N CYS A 39 -17.40 -4.38 -8.13
CA CYS A 39 -16.79 -5.12 -7.03
C CYS A 39 -15.66 -4.29 -6.41
N ASN A 40 -15.83 -3.83 -5.16
CA ASN A 40 -14.74 -3.24 -4.39
C ASN A 40 -14.07 -4.33 -3.55
N LEU A 41 -12.93 -4.83 -4.03
CA LEU A 41 -12.17 -5.89 -3.36
C LEU A 41 -11.59 -5.47 -1.99
N TYR A 42 -11.53 -4.17 -1.71
CA TYR A 42 -10.89 -3.61 -0.51
C TYR A 42 -11.89 -3.24 0.59
N GLN A 43 -13.20 -3.38 0.34
CA GLN A 43 -14.27 -3.16 1.31
C GLN A 43 -14.94 -4.50 1.66
N GLY A 44 -14.94 -4.84 2.94
CA GLY A 44 -15.33 -6.15 3.40
C GLY A 44 -15.04 -6.35 4.88
N GLN A 45 -14.89 -7.62 5.26
CA GLN A 45 -14.63 -8.03 6.63
C GLN A 45 -13.76 -9.28 6.67
N TRP A 46 -13.04 -9.46 7.78
CA TRP A 46 -12.31 -10.69 8.05
C TRP A 46 -13.26 -11.78 8.55
N VAL A 47 -13.14 -12.97 7.96
CA VAL A 47 -13.91 -14.15 8.35
C VAL A 47 -12.96 -15.29 8.67
N LEU A 48 -13.37 -16.15 9.60
CA LEU A 48 -12.62 -17.36 9.90
C LEU A 48 -12.85 -18.37 8.76
N ASP A 49 -11.77 -18.76 8.10
CA ASP A 49 -11.70 -19.78 7.07
C ASP A 49 -10.45 -20.65 7.33
N PRO A 50 -10.62 -21.85 7.91
CA PRO A 50 -9.52 -22.78 8.16
C PRO A 50 -8.77 -23.22 6.90
N SER A 51 -9.36 -23.03 5.72
CA SER A 51 -8.73 -23.37 4.43
C SER A 51 -7.87 -22.25 3.85
N ASN A 52 -7.82 -21.08 4.51
CA ASN A 52 -7.12 -19.89 4.05
C ASN A 52 -5.59 -20.02 4.10
N THR A 53 -5.05 -20.80 5.06
CA THR A 53 -3.60 -21.00 5.16
C THR A 53 -3.09 -21.71 3.90
N LEU A 54 -2.30 -21.01 3.09
CA LEU A 54 -1.85 -21.51 1.78
C LEU A 54 -0.60 -22.39 1.86
N TYR A 55 0.19 -22.26 2.92
CA TYR A 55 1.43 -23.00 3.07
C TYR A 55 1.82 -23.20 4.53
N THR A 56 2.66 -24.20 4.79
CA THR A 56 3.28 -24.43 6.09
C THR A 56 4.75 -24.74 5.87
N GLY A 57 5.64 -23.93 6.47
CA GLY A 57 7.08 -24.02 6.21
C GLY A 57 7.44 -23.42 4.85
N CYS A 58 8.45 -22.55 4.84
CA CYS A 58 8.98 -21.96 3.63
C CYS A 58 10.44 -21.57 3.86
N PRO A 59 11.37 -21.90 2.95
CA PRO A 59 12.80 -21.66 3.16
C PRO A 59 13.22 -20.19 2.97
N PHE A 60 12.32 -19.33 2.52
CA PHE A 60 12.62 -17.93 2.20
C PHE A 60 12.31 -16.94 3.32
N ILE A 61 11.60 -17.39 4.37
CA ILE A 61 11.09 -16.52 5.42
C ILE A 61 12.20 -16.11 6.38
N ASP A 62 12.38 -14.81 6.54
CA ASP A 62 13.32 -14.26 7.52
C ASP A 62 12.82 -14.45 8.96
N PRO A 63 13.75 -14.52 9.93
CA PRO A 63 13.38 -14.73 11.33
C PRO A 63 12.35 -13.74 11.90
N GLU A 64 12.38 -12.49 11.41
CA GLU A 64 11.46 -11.44 11.85
C GLU A 64 9.99 -11.70 11.50
N PHE A 65 9.72 -12.53 10.48
CA PHE A 65 8.35 -12.84 10.05
C PHE A 65 7.92 -14.28 10.40
N ASP A 66 8.84 -15.17 10.81
CA ASP A 66 8.55 -16.59 11.09
C ASP A 66 8.04 -16.85 12.52
N CYS A 67 6.85 -16.31 12.81
CA CYS A 67 6.26 -16.35 14.15
C CYS A 67 6.06 -17.76 14.70
N ILE A 68 5.76 -18.73 13.83
CA ILE A 68 5.53 -20.12 14.22
C ILE A 68 6.83 -20.77 14.66
N LYS A 69 7.92 -20.58 13.91
CA LYS A 69 9.25 -21.07 14.29
C LYS A 69 9.73 -20.47 15.60
N PHE A 70 9.43 -19.20 15.85
CA PHE A 70 9.80 -18.50 17.08
C PHE A 70 8.78 -18.65 18.22
N GLY A 71 7.91 -19.66 18.14
CA GLY A 71 7.17 -20.16 19.28
C GLY A 71 5.87 -19.43 19.60
N ARG A 72 5.30 -18.69 18.63
CA ARG A 72 3.97 -18.10 18.80
C ARG A 72 2.92 -19.20 19.10
N PRO A 73 2.23 -19.15 20.25
CA PRO A 73 1.38 -20.24 20.69
C PRO A 73 0.00 -20.24 20.02
N ASP A 74 -0.57 -19.06 19.75
CA ASP A 74 -1.86 -18.92 19.09
C ASP A 74 -1.71 -19.08 17.57
N LYS A 75 -2.64 -19.81 16.93
CA LYS A 75 -2.61 -20.08 15.48
C LYS A 75 -3.84 -19.57 14.74
N THR A 76 -4.81 -19.00 15.45
CA THR A 76 -6.08 -18.55 14.87
C THR A 76 -5.86 -17.44 13.84
N PHE A 77 -4.84 -16.59 14.02
CA PHE A 77 -4.49 -15.51 13.09
C PHE A 77 -4.21 -16.01 11.66
N LEU A 78 -3.77 -17.27 11.49
CA LEU A 78 -3.51 -17.90 10.19
C LEU A 78 -4.78 -18.16 9.38
N ASN A 79 -5.91 -18.34 10.07
CA ASN A 79 -7.16 -18.83 9.50
C ASN A 79 -8.14 -17.70 9.17
N TYR A 80 -7.69 -16.45 9.08
CA TYR A 80 -8.56 -15.34 8.67
C TYR A 80 -8.41 -15.04 7.19
N ALA A 81 -9.52 -15.15 6.45
CA ALA A 81 -9.65 -14.76 5.06
C ALA A 81 -10.37 -13.41 4.93
N TRP A 82 -9.96 -12.61 3.96
CA TRP A 82 -10.67 -11.39 3.62
C TRP A 82 -11.87 -11.69 2.71
N ARG A 83 -13.06 -11.22 3.10
CA ARG A 83 -14.28 -11.38 2.32
C ARG A 83 -14.82 -10.01 1.91
N PRO A 84 -14.67 -9.62 0.63
CA PRO A 84 -15.30 -8.40 0.12
C PRO A 84 -16.83 -8.45 0.26
N ASP A 85 -17.46 -7.30 0.47
CA ASP A 85 -18.92 -7.22 0.69
C ASP A 85 -19.73 -7.44 -0.60
N SER A 86 -19.15 -7.06 -1.74
CA SER A 86 -19.86 -6.97 -3.03
C SER A 86 -19.50 -8.07 -4.03
N CYS A 87 -18.55 -8.96 -3.68
CA CYS A 87 -18.01 -9.96 -4.59
C CYS A 87 -17.15 -11.01 -3.87
N ASN A 88 -16.81 -12.07 -4.60
CA ASN A 88 -15.86 -13.08 -4.12
C ASN A 88 -14.44 -12.68 -4.50
N LEU A 89 -13.52 -12.77 -3.53
CA LEU A 89 -12.09 -12.68 -3.78
C LEU A 89 -11.60 -14.03 -4.33
N PRO A 90 -11.05 -14.12 -5.56
CA PRO A 90 -10.52 -15.37 -6.09
C PRO A 90 -9.39 -15.88 -5.21
N ARG A 91 -9.36 -17.19 -4.96
CA ARG A 91 -8.25 -17.84 -4.25
C ARG A 91 -6.97 -17.71 -5.09
N PHE A 92 -5.84 -17.50 -4.42
CA PHE A 92 -4.55 -17.50 -5.11
C PHE A 92 -4.25 -18.87 -5.72
N ASP A 93 -3.91 -18.89 -7.00
CA ASP A 93 -3.41 -20.06 -7.72
C ASP A 93 -1.99 -19.78 -8.20
N GLY A 94 -1.01 -20.35 -7.49
CA GLY A 94 0.41 -20.12 -7.79
C GLY A 94 0.86 -20.75 -9.12
N LEU A 95 0.20 -21.81 -9.58
CA LEU A 95 0.51 -22.44 -10.88
C LEU A 95 -0.01 -21.58 -12.03
N ASP A 96 -1.24 -21.08 -11.93
CA ASP A 96 -1.79 -20.13 -12.88
C ASP A 96 -0.95 -18.84 -12.92
N PHE A 97 -0.57 -18.31 -11.75
CA PHE A 97 0.32 -17.15 -11.64
C PHE A 97 1.62 -17.37 -12.42
N LEU A 98 2.33 -18.48 -12.18
CA LEU A 98 3.58 -18.79 -12.87
C LEU A 98 3.39 -18.97 -14.39
N ARG A 99 2.29 -19.57 -14.84
CA ARG A 99 1.98 -19.73 -16.27
C ARG A 99 1.73 -18.39 -16.94
N ARG A 100 0.98 -17.49 -16.32
CA ARG A 100 0.70 -16.14 -16.84
C ARG A 100 1.97 -15.29 -16.94
N TRP A 101 2.89 -15.49 -16.00
CA TRP A 101 4.13 -14.72 -15.89
C TRP A 101 5.36 -15.47 -16.42
N MET A 102 5.17 -16.53 -17.21
CA MET A 102 6.25 -17.34 -17.75
C MET A 102 7.29 -16.49 -18.49
N GLY A 103 8.57 -16.63 -18.10
CA GLY A 103 9.69 -15.86 -18.65
C GLY A 103 9.77 -14.39 -18.22
N LYS A 104 8.95 -13.96 -17.24
CA LYS A 104 8.81 -12.56 -16.83
C LYS A 104 9.59 -12.23 -15.55
N LYS A 105 9.85 -10.93 -15.35
CA LYS A 105 10.53 -10.38 -14.18
C LYS A 105 9.59 -9.47 -13.38
N ILE A 106 9.47 -9.76 -12.09
CA ILE A 106 8.64 -9.02 -11.14
C ILE A 106 9.56 -8.43 -10.08
N MET A 107 9.38 -7.17 -9.70
CA MET A 107 10.21 -6.54 -8.67
C MET A 107 9.35 -5.79 -7.64
N PHE A 108 9.55 -6.15 -6.37
CA PHE A 108 9.06 -5.41 -5.22
C PHE A 108 10.09 -4.33 -4.88
N VAL A 109 9.67 -3.08 -4.81
CA VAL A 109 10.54 -1.93 -4.57
C VAL A 109 10.00 -1.12 -3.40
N GLY A 110 10.74 -1.09 -2.30
CA GLY A 110 10.26 -0.33 -1.15
C GLY A 110 10.99 -0.61 0.15
N ASP A 111 10.27 -0.45 1.25
CA ASP A 111 10.76 -0.68 2.59
C ASP A 111 10.68 -2.16 3.01
N SER A 112 10.89 -2.43 4.30
CA SER A 112 10.84 -3.79 4.86
C SER A 112 9.46 -4.46 4.72
N LEU A 113 8.39 -3.70 4.47
CA LEU A 113 7.07 -4.29 4.19
C LEU A 113 6.94 -4.76 2.74
N SER A 114 7.70 -4.17 1.80
CA SER A 114 7.90 -4.79 0.49
C SER A 114 8.62 -6.12 0.59
N LEU A 115 9.62 -6.25 1.46
CA LEU A 115 10.28 -7.54 1.73
C LEU A 115 9.27 -8.54 2.30
N ASN A 116 8.47 -8.13 3.28
CA ASN A 116 7.45 -8.96 3.91
C ASN A 116 6.39 -9.46 2.91
N GLN A 117 5.93 -8.62 1.99
CA GLN A 117 5.03 -9.04 0.90
C GLN A 117 5.73 -9.93 -0.14
N TRP A 118 6.99 -9.63 -0.49
CA TRP A 118 7.79 -10.43 -1.41
C TRP A 118 8.01 -11.85 -0.88
N GLU A 119 8.39 -12.01 0.40
CA GLU A 119 8.58 -13.31 1.04
C GLU A 119 7.28 -14.13 1.05
N SER A 120 6.16 -13.49 1.37
CA SER A 120 4.83 -14.11 1.26
C SER A 120 4.56 -14.66 -0.14
N LEU A 121 4.77 -13.85 -1.19
CA LEU A 121 4.48 -14.27 -2.56
C LEU A 121 5.33 -15.47 -2.97
N VAL A 122 6.65 -15.43 -2.72
CA VAL A 122 7.53 -16.53 -3.11
C VAL A 122 7.21 -17.81 -2.33
N CYS A 123 6.76 -17.72 -1.08
CA CYS A 123 6.30 -18.87 -0.30
C CYS A 123 4.97 -19.44 -0.83
N MET A 124 4.01 -18.58 -1.15
CA MET A 124 2.73 -18.98 -1.76
C MET A 124 2.94 -19.72 -3.08
N ILE A 125 3.86 -19.23 -3.93
CA ILE A 125 4.21 -19.88 -5.19
C ILE A 125 4.93 -21.20 -4.94
N HIS A 126 5.95 -21.21 -4.07
CA HIS A 126 6.73 -22.41 -3.77
C HIS A 126 5.87 -23.56 -3.26
N ALA A 127 4.90 -23.27 -2.38
CA ALA A 127 3.95 -24.26 -1.91
C ALA A 127 3.00 -24.78 -3.00
N ALA A 128 2.67 -23.95 -4.00
CA ALA A 128 1.81 -24.34 -5.13
C ALA A 128 2.54 -25.21 -6.16
N VAL A 129 3.88 -25.14 -6.22
CA VAL A 129 4.71 -25.92 -7.16
C VAL A 129 5.89 -26.60 -6.43
N PRO A 130 5.63 -27.55 -5.51
CA PRO A 130 6.64 -28.10 -4.60
C PRO A 130 7.78 -28.82 -5.31
N ASP A 131 7.52 -29.40 -6.49
CA ASP A 131 8.52 -30.12 -7.29
C ASP A 131 9.31 -29.20 -8.24
N SER A 132 8.97 -27.91 -8.31
CA SER A 132 9.62 -27.00 -9.25
C SER A 132 11.00 -26.57 -8.75
N LYS A 133 11.97 -26.57 -9.67
CA LYS A 133 13.33 -26.11 -9.33
C LYS A 133 13.34 -24.61 -9.14
N TYR A 134 13.97 -24.14 -8.08
CA TYR A 134 14.16 -22.72 -7.84
C TYR A 134 15.63 -22.38 -7.56
N ASN A 135 16.01 -21.15 -7.91
CA ASN A 135 17.25 -20.54 -7.46
C ASN A 135 16.92 -19.41 -6.49
N TYR A 136 17.53 -19.41 -5.31
CA TYR A 136 17.34 -18.39 -4.28
C TYR A 136 18.66 -17.68 -4.01
N VAL A 137 18.65 -16.36 -4.17
CA VAL A 137 19.79 -15.49 -3.91
C VAL A 137 19.36 -14.48 -2.84
N ARG A 138 19.99 -14.54 -1.66
CA ARG A 138 19.67 -13.66 -0.52
C ARG A 138 20.74 -12.61 -0.22
N HIS A 139 22.02 -12.97 -0.38
CA HIS A 139 23.15 -12.17 0.08
C HIS A 139 23.87 -11.38 -1.02
N ASP A 140 23.40 -11.44 -2.27
CA ASP A 140 23.85 -10.54 -3.33
C ASP A 140 23.14 -9.18 -3.24
N SER A 141 23.51 -8.24 -4.11
CA SER A 141 23.03 -6.86 -4.10
C SER A 141 21.52 -6.70 -4.26
N ILE A 142 20.81 -7.68 -4.84
CA ILE A 142 19.35 -7.69 -5.02
C ILE A 142 18.82 -9.09 -4.70
N PRO A 143 18.13 -9.30 -3.56
CA PRO A 143 17.49 -10.57 -3.26
C PRO A 143 16.49 -11.00 -4.34
N GLN A 144 16.50 -12.29 -4.70
CA GLN A 144 15.63 -12.84 -5.73
C GLN A 144 15.34 -14.33 -5.56
N VAL A 145 14.16 -14.75 -6.04
CA VAL A 145 13.82 -16.16 -6.28
C VAL A 145 13.49 -16.33 -7.75
N THR A 146 14.09 -17.32 -8.41
CA THR A 146 13.76 -17.71 -9.78
C THR A 146 13.14 -19.10 -9.80
N PHE A 147 11.91 -19.23 -10.27
CA PHE A 147 11.26 -20.51 -10.54
C PHE A 147 11.67 -20.99 -11.93
N GLN A 148 12.65 -21.90 -11.98
CA GLN A 148 13.42 -22.21 -13.18
C GLN A 148 12.57 -22.86 -14.28
N ASP A 149 11.63 -23.74 -13.91
CA ASP A 149 10.78 -24.44 -14.88
C ASP A 149 9.84 -23.48 -15.63
N TYR A 150 9.62 -22.28 -15.08
CA TYR A 150 8.75 -21.25 -15.65
C TYR A 150 9.54 -20.01 -16.13
N GLY A 151 10.84 -19.95 -15.83
CA GLY A 151 11.67 -18.76 -16.12
C GLY A 151 11.17 -17.48 -15.45
N VAL A 152 10.42 -17.56 -14.34
CA VAL A 152 9.90 -16.39 -13.62
C VAL A 152 10.88 -16.00 -12.53
N THR A 153 11.30 -14.73 -12.50
CA THR A 153 12.14 -14.21 -11.43
C THR A 153 11.43 -13.10 -10.67
N ILE A 154 11.41 -13.23 -9.34
CA ILE A 154 10.80 -12.26 -8.43
C ILE A 154 11.91 -11.65 -7.57
N TYR A 155 12.14 -10.35 -7.76
CA TYR A 155 13.16 -9.55 -7.11
C TYR A 155 12.58 -8.75 -5.94
N TYR A 156 13.40 -8.51 -4.93
CA TYR A 156 13.20 -7.45 -3.95
C TYR A 156 14.32 -6.42 -4.07
N TYR A 157 13.96 -5.16 -4.25
CA TYR A 157 14.87 -4.03 -4.31
C TYR A 157 14.57 -3.08 -3.14
N ARG A 158 15.49 -3.03 -2.17
CA ARG A 158 15.33 -2.19 -0.99
C ARG A 158 15.47 -0.70 -1.34
N SER A 159 14.38 0.04 -1.24
CA SER A 159 14.31 1.50 -1.37
C SER A 159 13.27 2.09 -0.42
N PRO A 160 13.59 2.27 0.87
CA PRO A 160 12.55 2.56 1.87
C PRO A 160 11.82 3.88 1.64
N TYR A 161 12.49 4.84 1.00
CA TYR A 161 11.96 6.17 0.72
C TYR A 161 11.61 6.36 -0.77
N LEU A 162 11.87 5.36 -1.62
CA LEU A 162 11.90 5.42 -3.09
C LEU A 162 12.92 6.40 -3.69
N VAL A 163 13.01 7.61 -3.13
CA VAL A 163 14.02 8.62 -3.43
C VAL A 163 15.38 8.27 -2.83
N ASP A 164 16.43 8.84 -3.42
CA ASP A 164 17.80 8.51 -3.05
C ASP A 164 18.19 9.11 -1.68
N ILE A 165 19.05 8.39 -0.98
CA ILE A 165 19.92 8.97 0.05
C ILE A 165 21.29 9.17 -0.59
N THR A 166 21.69 10.43 -0.76
CA THR A 166 22.97 10.79 -1.36
C THR A 166 24.01 11.06 -0.28
N SER A 167 25.25 10.61 -0.50
CA SER A 167 26.38 11.00 0.34
C SER A 167 26.89 12.36 -0.14
N GLU A 168 26.75 13.38 0.68
CA GLU A 168 27.27 14.73 0.44
C GLU A 168 28.36 15.07 1.48
N ASP A 169 29.14 16.13 1.28
CA ASP A 169 30.23 16.52 2.19
C ASP A 169 29.77 16.77 3.64
N ILE A 170 28.50 17.14 3.79
CA ILE A 170 27.83 17.40 5.07
C ILE A 170 27.32 16.12 5.76
N GLY A 171 27.32 14.97 5.06
CA GLY A 171 26.74 13.71 5.53
C GLY A 171 25.66 13.15 4.59
N PRO A 172 24.94 12.09 5.02
CA PRO A 172 23.89 11.47 4.21
C PRO A 172 22.64 12.36 4.14
N VAL A 173 22.14 12.58 2.93
CA VAL A 173 21.02 13.47 2.62
C VAL A 173 19.90 12.71 1.95
N LEU A 174 18.69 12.74 2.52
CA LEU A 174 17.49 12.26 1.84
C LEU A 174 17.08 13.29 0.78
N ASN A 175 17.32 12.98 -0.48
CA ASN A 175 17.08 13.91 -1.57
C ASN A 175 15.71 13.66 -2.20
N LEU A 176 14.72 14.48 -1.81
CA LEU A 176 13.33 14.31 -2.24
C LEU A 176 13.11 14.51 -3.75
N GLY A 177 14.09 15.08 -4.45
CA GLY A 177 14.04 15.34 -5.90
C GLY A 177 14.80 14.32 -6.75
N SER A 178 15.33 13.24 -6.18
CA SER A 178 16.24 12.32 -6.87
C SER A 178 15.82 10.85 -6.79
N ILE A 179 15.84 10.16 -7.94
CA ILE A 179 15.62 8.70 -8.07
C ILE A 179 16.62 8.14 -9.11
N ILE A 180 17.92 8.29 -8.84
CA ILE A 180 19.01 7.75 -9.67
C ILE A 180 18.95 6.23 -9.67
N GLN A 181 18.67 5.63 -8.51
CA GLN A 181 18.50 4.19 -8.36
C GLN A 181 17.37 3.60 -9.22
N GLY A 182 16.44 4.45 -9.71
CA GLY A 182 15.32 4.03 -10.54
C GLY A 182 15.75 3.33 -11.84
N ARG A 183 16.98 3.56 -12.32
CA ARG A 183 17.55 2.83 -13.47
C ARG A 183 17.53 1.30 -13.28
N ASN A 184 17.55 0.81 -12.04
CA ASN A 184 17.54 -0.61 -11.73
C ASN A 184 16.13 -1.23 -11.80
N TRP A 185 15.08 -0.41 -11.86
CA TRP A 185 13.68 -0.85 -11.94
C TRP A 185 13.21 -0.99 -13.40
N ILE A 186 13.93 -0.38 -14.33
CA ILE A 186 13.61 -0.40 -15.76
C ILE A 186 13.81 -1.82 -16.31
N GLY A 187 12.87 -2.27 -17.16
CA GLY A 187 12.92 -3.59 -17.79
C GLY A 187 12.22 -4.70 -17.00
N MET A 188 11.58 -4.38 -15.88
CA MET A 188 10.67 -5.29 -15.18
C MET A 188 9.31 -5.34 -15.88
N ASP A 189 8.70 -6.53 -15.93
CA ASP A 189 7.34 -6.71 -16.46
C ASP A 189 6.27 -6.36 -15.42
N MET A 190 6.62 -6.41 -14.13
CA MET A 190 5.79 -5.90 -13.04
C MET A 190 6.64 -5.20 -11.98
N LEU A 191 6.19 -4.03 -11.55
CA LEU A 191 6.74 -3.28 -10.43
C LEU A 191 5.70 -3.16 -9.32
N VAL A 192 6.05 -3.55 -8.11
CA VAL A 192 5.20 -3.41 -6.92
C VAL A 192 5.92 -2.48 -5.94
N PHE A 193 5.46 -1.23 -5.87
CA PHE A 193 6.07 -0.21 -5.01
C PHE A 193 5.39 -0.16 -3.65
N ASN A 194 6.15 0.05 -2.57
CA ASN A 194 5.61 0.55 -1.30
C ASN A 194 6.58 1.57 -0.70
N THR A 195 6.06 2.46 0.13
CA THR A 195 6.89 3.30 1.00
C THR A 195 6.01 4.02 2.01
N TRP A 196 6.40 3.98 3.29
CA TRP A 196 5.89 4.87 4.36
C TRP A 196 6.57 4.56 5.69
N HIS A 197 6.72 3.28 6.00
CA HIS A 197 7.10 2.80 7.33
C HIS A 197 8.38 3.47 7.86
N TRP A 198 9.36 3.69 6.99
CA TRP A 198 10.66 4.29 7.35
C TRP A 198 10.68 5.83 7.39
N TRP A 199 9.64 6.51 6.90
CA TRP A 199 9.57 7.99 6.88
C TRP A 199 9.50 8.60 8.27
N THR A 200 8.93 7.86 9.23
CA THR A 200 8.71 8.30 10.60
C THR A 200 9.83 7.88 11.56
N HIS A 201 10.78 7.07 11.10
CA HIS A 201 11.91 6.60 11.91
C HIS A 201 12.83 7.74 12.31
N LYS A 202 13.31 7.69 13.56
CA LYS A 202 14.22 8.67 14.16
C LYS A 202 15.41 7.97 14.84
N GLY A 203 16.45 8.73 15.15
CA GLY A 203 17.63 8.22 15.87
C GLY A 203 18.41 7.20 15.04
N LYS A 204 18.81 6.08 15.66
CA LYS A 204 19.66 5.06 15.00
C LYS A 204 19.03 4.39 13.77
N ALA A 205 17.70 4.40 13.68
CA ALA A 205 16.97 3.82 12.55
C ALA A 205 16.82 4.78 11.36
N GLN A 206 17.22 6.06 11.53
CA GLN A 206 17.20 7.07 10.47
C GLN A 206 18.54 7.05 9.72
N SER A 207 18.51 6.71 8.44
CA SER A 207 19.72 6.54 7.62
C SER A 207 20.21 7.81 6.92
N TRP A 208 19.61 8.96 7.24
CA TRP A 208 19.95 10.28 6.68
C TRP A 208 20.02 11.32 7.82
N GLN A 209 20.79 12.38 7.63
CA GLN A 209 21.00 13.47 8.60
C GLN A 209 20.34 14.78 8.16
N TYR A 210 20.16 14.95 6.85
CA TYR A 210 19.53 16.12 6.26
C TYR A 210 18.51 15.71 5.21
N ILE A 211 17.62 16.64 4.87
CA ILE A 211 16.64 16.50 3.80
C ILE A 211 16.86 17.62 2.79
N ARG A 212 16.89 17.26 1.50
CA ARG A 212 17.03 18.18 0.38
C ARG A 212 15.71 18.28 -0.39
N ASP A 213 15.23 19.51 -0.52
CA ASP A 213 14.05 19.90 -1.30
C ASP A 213 14.46 20.97 -2.32
N GLY A 214 14.84 20.52 -3.52
CA GLY A 214 15.44 21.39 -4.53
C GLY A 214 16.76 22.01 -4.03
N THR A 215 16.81 23.34 -3.94
CA THR A 215 17.98 24.07 -3.45
C THR A 215 18.01 24.20 -1.92
N THR A 216 16.91 23.90 -1.23
CA THR A 216 16.81 24.00 0.22
C THR A 216 17.33 22.73 0.88
N LEU A 217 18.19 22.91 1.87
CA LEU A 217 18.70 21.86 2.75
C LEU A 217 18.22 22.14 4.17
N SER A 218 17.73 21.12 4.86
CA SER A 218 17.24 21.22 6.23
C SER A 218 17.65 20.00 7.05
N ILE A 219 17.84 20.17 8.35
CA ILE A 219 18.15 19.03 9.27
C ILE A 219 16.97 18.07 9.32
N ASP A 220 15.75 18.63 9.32
CA ASP A 220 14.52 17.90 9.45
C ASP A 220 13.40 18.70 8.77
N MET A 221 12.29 18.05 8.45
CA MET A 221 11.05 18.68 8.00
C MET A 221 9.85 17.81 8.37
N ASP A 222 8.64 18.36 8.22
CA ASP A 222 7.42 17.59 8.40
C ASP A 222 7.40 16.33 7.51
N ARG A 223 7.11 15.18 8.13
CA ARG A 223 7.22 13.85 7.51
C ARG A 223 6.20 13.66 6.39
N HIS A 224 5.01 14.21 6.55
CA HIS A 224 3.95 14.16 5.53
C HIS A 224 4.31 15.06 4.34
N VAL A 225 4.88 16.25 4.59
CA VAL A 225 5.38 17.13 3.52
C VAL A 225 6.53 16.46 2.76
N ALA A 226 7.49 15.86 3.46
CA ALA A 226 8.60 15.13 2.86
C ALA A 226 8.09 13.96 2.01
N PHE A 227 7.16 13.17 2.55
CA PHE A 227 6.55 12.03 1.88
C PHE A 227 5.81 12.45 0.61
N TYR A 228 4.97 13.48 0.68
CA TYR A 228 4.27 14.03 -0.49
C TYR A 228 5.24 14.45 -1.59
N LYS A 229 6.34 15.14 -1.24
CA LYS A 229 7.36 15.59 -2.20
C LYS A 229 8.10 14.42 -2.83
N GLY A 230 8.60 13.48 -2.02
CA GLY A 230 9.31 12.31 -2.52
C GLY A 230 8.43 11.42 -3.39
N LEU A 231 7.18 11.17 -2.97
CA LEU A 231 6.23 10.37 -3.75
C LEU A 231 5.83 11.09 -5.05
N THR A 232 5.76 12.42 -5.05
CA THR A 232 5.56 13.21 -6.28
C THR A 232 6.74 13.04 -7.26
N THR A 233 7.97 12.95 -6.75
CA THR A 233 9.15 12.63 -7.59
C THR A 233 9.06 11.22 -8.16
N TRP A 234 8.62 10.24 -7.37
CA TRP A 234 8.36 8.88 -7.84
C TRP A 234 7.28 8.84 -8.93
N ALA A 235 6.17 9.55 -8.77
CA ALA A 235 5.12 9.66 -9.78
C ALA A 235 5.67 10.15 -11.14
N ARG A 236 6.53 11.19 -11.12
CA ARG A 236 7.20 11.68 -12.33
C ARG A 236 8.17 10.67 -12.92
N TRP A 237 8.87 9.91 -12.08
CA TRP A 237 9.75 8.84 -12.54
C TRP A 237 8.94 7.76 -13.27
N VAL A 238 7.79 7.32 -12.72
CA VAL A 238 6.90 6.36 -13.37
C VAL A 238 6.47 6.89 -14.73
N ASP A 239 5.94 8.12 -14.79
CA ASP A 239 5.47 8.74 -16.04
C ASP A 239 6.55 8.90 -17.13
N SER A 240 7.82 8.98 -16.72
CA SER A 240 8.92 9.19 -17.65
C SER A 240 9.59 7.90 -18.12
N ASN A 241 9.45 6.80 -17.36
CA ASN A 241 10.25 5.59 -17.55
C ASN A 241 9.44 4.31 -17.78
N VAL A 242 8.15 4.30 -17.45
CA VAL A 242 7.31 3.10 -17.57
C VAL A 242 6.52 3.13 -18.88
N ASP A 243 6.69 2.07 -19.67
CA ASP A 243 5.82 1.77 -20.81
C ASP A 243 4.66 0.88 -20.32
N PRO A 244 3.42 1.41 -20.20
CA PRO A 244 2.30 0.67 -19.62
C PRO A 244 1.83 -0.50 -20.50
N THR A 245 2.31 -0.59 -21.76
CA THR A 245 2.04 -1.75 -22.62
C THR A 245 2.93 -2.95 -22.28
N LYS A 246 4.03 -2.72 -21.54
CA LYS A 246 5.02 -3.74 -21.19
C LYS A 246 5.09 -4.01 -19.68
N THR A 247 4.90 -2.98 -18.87
CA THR A 247 5.11 -3.05 -17.42
C THR A 247 3.82 -2.74 -16.69
N LYS A 248 3.37 -3.67 -15.84
CA LYS A 248 2.29 -3.39 -14.87
C LYS A 248 2.88 -2.74 -13.62
N VAL A 249 2.25 -1.67 -13.13
CA VAL A 249 2.68 -0.98 -11.91
C VAL A 249 1.61 -1.07 -10.84
N PHE A 250 2.02 -1.56 -9.67
CA PHE A 250 1.25 -1.57 -8.45
C PHE A 250 1.88 -0.62 -7.43
N PHE A 251 1.02 0.02 -6.64
CA PHE A 251 1.43 0.66 -5.40
C PHE A 251 0.73 -0.05 -4.26
N GLN A 252 1.49 -0.73 -3.41
CA GLN A 252 1.00 -1.28 -2.15
C GLN A 252 0.59 -0.12 -1.24
N GLY A 253 -0.66 -0.12 -0.79
CA GLY A 253 -1.17 0.86 0.15
C GLY A 253 -0.42 0.88 1.48
N ILE A 254 -0.81 1.83 2.33
CA ILE A 254 -0.16 2.04 3.61
C ILE A 254 -0.43 0.83 4.52
N SER A 255 0.64 0.13 4.90
CA SER A 255 0.54 -0.88 5.95
C SER A 255 0.56 -0.18 7.32
N PRO A 256 -0.44 -0.42 8.17
CA PRO A 256 -0.53 0.22 9.48
C PRO A 256 0.45 -0.37 10.49
N THR A 257 0.58 0.32 11.62
CA THR A 257 1.21 -0.22 12.82
C THR A 257 0.20 -0.28 13.96
N HIS A 258 0.45 -1.15 14.94
CA HIS A 258 -0.40 -1.34 16.12
C HIS A 258 0.38 -1.15 17.43
N TYR A 259 1.15 -0.07 17.53
CA TYR A 259 1.90 0.28 18.74
C TYR A 259 1.06 0.96 19.83
N GLN A 260 -0.16 1.41 19.50
CA GLN A 260 -1.00 2.22 20.39
C GLN A 260 -2.41 1.65 20.47
N ALA A 261 -2.70 0.86 21.51
CA ALA A 261 -4.00 0.17 21.60
C ALA A 261 -5.24 1.08 21.68
N ARG A 262 -5.03 2.35 22.06
CA ARG A 262 -6.06 3.38 22.01
C ARG A 262 -6.64 3.56 20.60
N ASP A 263 -5.88 3.28 19.56
CA ASP A 263 -6.30 3.45 18.16
C ASP A 263 -7.42 2.44 17.79
N TRP A 264 -7.49 1.32 18.51
CA TRP A 264 -8.59 0.35 18.41
C TRP A 264 -9.45 0.26 19.69
N LYS A 265 -9.41 1.30 20.53
CA LYS A 265 -10.20 1.42 21.77
C LYS A 265 -9.99 0.26 22.76
N SER A 266 -8.80 -0.30 22.80
CA SER A 266 -8.41 -1.33 23.78
C SER A 266 -7.63 -0.74 24.95
N VAL A 267 -7.63 -1.46 26.08
CA VAL A 267 -6.81 -1.18 27.27
C VAL A 267 -5.44 -1.88 27.22
N SER A 268 -5.19 -2.71 26.21
CA SER A 268 -3.87 -3.28 25.93
C SER A 268 -2.82 -2.16 25.75
N ARG A 269 -1.54 -2.51 25.75
CA ARG A 269 -0.49 -1.52 25.48
C ARG A 269 -0.29 -1.30 23.97
N ASP A 270 -0.12 -2.42 23.27
CA ASP A 270 0.24 -2.53 21.85
C ASP A 270 -0.38 -3.83 21.30
N CYS A 271 0.13 -4.35 20.17
CA CYS A 271 -0.35 -5.58 19.55
C CYS A 271 -0.08 -6.86 20.35
N SER A 272 0.67 -6.81 21.45
CA SER A 272 1.02 -7.98 22.25
C SER A 272 -0.21 -8.66 22.84
N GLY A 273 -0.35 -9.96 22.58
CA GLY A 273 -1.46 -10.78 23.09
C GLY A 273 -2.78 -10.62 22.34
N GLU A 274 -2.83 -9.80 21.28
CA GLU A 274 -3.99 -9.71 20.40
C GLU A 274 -4.05 -10.97 19.51
N GLN A 275 -5.17 -11.72 19.57
CA GLN A 275 -5.30 -13.03 18.89
C GLN A 275 -6.41 -13.09 17.83
N THR A 276 -7.23 -12.04 17.76
CA THR A 276 -8.34 -11.92 16.82
C THR A 276 -8.35 -10.54 16.17
N PRO A 277 -8.79 -10.44 14.91
CA PRO A 277 -8.95 -9.17 14.24
C PRO A 277 -10.10 -8.38 14.88
N LEU A 278 -10.12 -7.08 14.61
CA LEU A 278 -11.30 -6.27 14.86
C LEU A 278 -12.44 -6.73 13.95
N SER A 279 -13.63 -6.85 14.54
CA SER A 279 -14.84 -7.18 13.79
C SER A 279 -15.36 -5.97 13.02
N GLY A 280 -16.04 -6.22 11.91
CA GLY A 280 -16.61 -5.19 11.05
C GLY A 280 -15.67 -4.75 9.93
N SER A 281 -15.93 -3.56 9.39
CA SER A 281 -15.27 -3.00 8.19
C SER A 281 -14.64 -1.64 8.40
N THR A 282 -14.62 -1.14 9.64
CA THR A 282 -14.11 0.20 9.99
C THR A 282 -13.12 0.14 11.14
N TYR A 283 -12.07 0.96 11.06
CA TYR A 283 -11.07 1.07 12.11
C TYR A 283 -11.35 2.31 13.00
N PRO A 284 -11.34 2.20 14.34
CA PRO A 284 -11.78 3.29 15.22
C PRO A 284 -10.98 4.61 15.11
N ALA A 285 -9.67 4.56 14.87
CA ALA A 285 -8.85 5.76 14.68
C ALA A 285 -9.03 6.41 13.30
N GLY A 286 -9.77 5.79 12.39
CA GLY A 286 -9.99 6.27 11.04
C GLY A 286 -8.79 6.04 10.11
N THR A 287 -8.86 6.71 8.96
CA THR A 287 -7.87 6.59 7.89
C THR A 287 -6.65 7.48 8.17
N PRO A 288 -5.42 6.94 8.13
CA PRO A 288 -4.20 7.73 8.33
C PRO A 288 -4.00 8.81 7.26
N GLU A 289 -3.32 9.90 7.60
CA GLU A 289 -3.10 11.05 6.71
C GLU A 289 -2.28 10.69 5.47
N GLU A 290 -1.30 9.80 5.63
CA GLU A 290 -0.44 9.30 4.56
C GLU A 290 -1.22 8.58 3.43
N VAL A 291 -2.40 8.01 3.74
CA VAL A 291 -3.29 7.43 2.72
C VAL A 291 -3.81 8.52 1.79
N GLN A 292 -4.17 9.69 2.35
CA GLN A 292 -4.63 10.83 1.56
C GLN A 292 -3.52 11.35 0.65
N ILE A 293 -2.27 11.30 1.10
CA ILE A 293 -1.10 11.67 0.31
C ILE A 293 -0.91 10.71 -0.86
N VAL A 294 -0.97 9.40 -0.62
CA VAL A 294 -0.89 8.39 -1.68
C VAL A 294 -1.98 8.61 -2.71
N ASN A 295 -3.25 8.71 -2.28
CA ASN A 295 -4.38 8.95 -3.17
C ASN A 295 -4.22 10.24 -3.99
N LYS A 296 -3.77 11.32 -3.35
CA LYS A 296 -3.52 12.59 -4.01
C LYS A 296 -2.43 12.46 -5.08
N VAL A 297 -1.31 11.82 -4.77
CA VAL A 297 -0.22 11.67 -5.75
C VAL A 297 -0.65 10.74 -6.90
N LEU A 298 -1.25 9.59 -6.60
CA LEU A 298 -1.75 8.65 -7.62
C LEU A 298 -2.77 9.29 -8.56
N SER A 299 -3.59 10.22 -8.09
CA SER A 299 -4.54 10.97 -8.93
C SER A 299 -3.87 11.86 -9.99
N THR A 300 -2.57 12.12 -9.86
CA THR A 300 -1.79 12.96 -10.79
C THR A 300 -0.90 12.16 -11.75
N VAL A 301 -0.72 10.86 -11.51
CA VAL A 301 0.09 9.99 -12.36
C VAL A 301 -0.65 9.75 -13.68
N LYS A 302 0.06 9.91 -14.81
CA LYS A 302 -0.52 9.68 -16.14
C LYS A 302 -0.49 8.20 -16.52
N THR A 303 0.57 7.52 -16.11
CA THR A 303 0.75 6.08 -16.30
C THR A 303 -0.20 5.33 -15.36
N PRO A 304 -0.93 4.31 -15.85
CA PRO A 304 -1.78 3.51 -15.00
C PRO A 304 -1.00 2.86 -13.85
N VAL A 305 -1.39 3.17 -12.61
CA VAL A 305 -0.90 2.52 -11.39
C VAL A 305 -2.10 1.92 -10.66
N THR A 306 -2.01 0.64 -10.33
CA THR A 306 -3.03 -0.03 -9.52
C THR A 306 -2.70 0.10 -8.04
N LEU A 307 -3.54 0.81 -7.29
CA LEU A 307 -3.43 0.87 -5.83
C LEU A 307 -3.97 -0.43 -5.23
N LEU A 308 -3.14 -1.14 -4.47
CA LEU A 308 -3.60 -2.18 -3.55
C LEU A 308 -4.04 -1.46 -2.27
N ASP A 309 -5.32 -1.10 -2.15
CA ASP A 309 -5.87 -0.33 -1.03
C ASP A 309 -6.03 -1.19 0.24
N ILE A 310 -4.89 -1.65 0.76
CA ILE A 310 -4.81 -2.62 1.85
C ILE A 310 -4.95 -2.00 3.24
N THR A 311 -5.04 -0.66 3.35
CA THR A 311 -4.83 0.02 4.64
C THR A 311 -5.88 -0.40 5.67
N THR A 312 -7.17 -0.22 5.37
CA THR A 312 -8.24 -0.49 6.35
C THR A 312 -8.37 -1.97 6.68
N LEU A 313 -8.32 -2.86 5.68
CA LEU A 313 -8.34 -4.31 5.96
C LEU A 313 -7.14 -4.73 6.83
N SER A 314 -5.99 -4.08 6.68
CA SER A 314 -4.80 -4.36 7.49
C SER A 314 -4.90 -3.76 8.90
N GLN A 315 -5.57 -2.61 9.06
CA GLN A 315 -5.83 -2.00 10.38
C GLN A 315 -6.72 -2.89 11.25
N LEU A 316 -7.55 -3.73 10.64
CA LEU A 316 -8.37 -4.69 11.39
C LEU A 316 -7.54 -5.87 11.93
N ARG A 317 -6.32 -6.07 11.44
CA ARG A 317 -5.48 -7.24 11.75
C ARG A 317 -4.49 -7.02 12.89
N LYS A 318 -4.91 -6.37 13.97
CA LYS A 318 -4.08 -6.20 15.19
C LYS A 318 -3.47 -7.51 15.73
N ASP A 319 -4.05 -8.66 15.36
CA ASP A 319 -3.61 -10.01 15.70
C ASP A 319 -2.43 -10.54 14.87
N ALA A 320 -2.15 -9.99 13.69
CA ALA A 320 -1.27 -10.66 12.71
C ALA A 320 0.22 -10.25 12.79
N HIS A 321 0.59 -9.42 13.75
CA HIS A 321 1.97 -8.97 13.94
C HIS A 321 2.86 -10.03 14.60
N PRO A 322 4.19 -10.02 14.36
CA PRO A 322 5.12 -10.86 15.10
C PRO A 322 5.10 -10.62 16.60
N SER A 323 4.85 -9.39 17.05
CA SER A 323 4.96 -9.02 18.46
C SER A 323 6.34 -9.42 18.99
N VAL A 324 6.43 -10.37 19.92
CA VAL A 324 7.68 -10.87 20.48
C VAL A 324 8.25 -12.10 19.75
N TYR A 325 7.54 -12.59 18.73
CA TYR A 325 7.85 -13.85 18.03
C TYR A 325 8.62 -13.62 16.71
N GLY A 326 9.41 -12.56 16.60
CA GLY A 326 10.20 -12.22 15.40
C GLY A 326 11.70 -12.57 15.50
N GLY A 327 12.08 -13.56 16.32
CA GLY A 327 13.48 -13.97 16.50
C GLY A 327 14.42 -12.96 17.17
N ASN A 328 13.99 -11.72 17.39
CA ASN A 328 14.69 -10.74 18.21
C ASN A 328 14.21 -10.85 19.68
N PRO A 329 15.09 -11.16 20.65
CA PRO A 329 14.71 -11.25 22.06
C PRO A 329 14.35 -9.91 22.70
N THR A 330 14.57 -8.79 22.00
CA THR A 330 14.36 -7.43 22.51
C THR A 330 13.35 -6.66 21.68
N GLY A 331 12.22 -6.31 22.30
CA GLY A 331 11.20 -5.44 21.72
C GLY A 331 9.96 -6.19 21.22
N VAL A 332 8.92 -5.40 20.95
CA VAL A 332 7.67 -5.85 20.34
C VAL A 332 7.61 -5.25 18.94
N ASP A 333 7.44 -6.10 17.92
CA ASP A 333 7.19 -5.65 16.56
C ASP A 333 5.68 -5.61 16.29
N CYS A 334 5.14 -4.39 16.16
CA CYS A 334 3.76 -4.15 15.77
C CYS A 334 3.69 -3.42 14.42
N SER A 335 4.66 -3.67 13.53
CA SER A 335 4.79 -3.02 12.23
C SER A 335 4.89 -4.01 11.07
N HIS A 336 5.69 -5.07 11.22
CA HIS A 336 5.77 -6.17 10.26
C HIS A 336 4.71 -7.23 10.53
N TRP A 337 4.61 -8.24 9.66
CA TRP A 337 3.55 -9.24 9.74
C TRP A 337 4.11 -10.65 9.74
N CYS A 338 3.49 -11.51 10.55
CA CYS A 338 3.77 -12.94 10.53
C CYS A 338 3.52 -13.53 9.14
N LEU A 339 4.35 -14.49 8.76
CA LEU A 339 4.19 -15.31 7.56
C LEU A 339 4.08 -16.79 7.93
N PRO A 340 3.10 -17.55 7.41
CA PRO A 340 1.94 -17.08 6.63
C PRO A 340 1.04 -16.11 7.43
N GLY A 341 0.28 -15.26 6.75
CA GLY A 341 -0.52 -14.22 7.40
C GLY A 341 -1.06 -13.14 6.48
N LEU A 342 -1.15 -11.91 7.00
CA LEU A 342 -1.79 -10.78 6.31
C LEU A 342 -1.19 -10.47 4.91
N PRO A 343 0.15 -10.51 4.70
CA PRO A 343 0.71 -10.26 3.37
C PRO A 343 0.25 -11.26 2.30
N ASP A 344 -0.20 -12.47 2.68
CA ASP A 344 -0.78 -13.43 1.73
C ASP A 344 -2.08 -12.88 1.11
N THR A 345 -2.87 -12.15 1.90
CA THR A 345 -4.06 -11.47 1.41
C THR A 345 -3.70 -10.31 0.47
N TRP A 346 -2.62 -9.58 0.74
CA TRP A 346 -2.16 -8.52 -0.18
C TRP A 346 -1.77 -9.11 -1.54
N ASN A 347 -1.09 -10.25 -1.53
CA ASN A 347 -0.74 -10.98 -2.75
C ASN A 347 -1.96 -11.59 -3.45
N GLN A 348 -2.97 -12.04 -2.70
CA GLN A 348 -4.24 -12.48 -3.26
C GLN A 348 -5.00 -11.33 -3.95
N LEU A 349 -5.02 -10.13 -3.36
CA LEU A 349 -5.62 -8.92 -3.97
C LEU A 349 -4.85 -8.48 -5.23
N MET A 350 -3.53 -8.56 -5.20
CA MET A 350 -2.70 -8.31 -6.37
C MET A 350 -3.01 -9.33 -7.48
N TYR A 351 -3.07 -10.61 -7.15
CA TYR A 351 -3.44 -11.67 -8.10
C TYR A 351 -4.83 -11.45 -8.70
N ALA A 352 -5.83 -11.12 -7.88
CA ALA A 352 -7.18 -10.82 -8.35
C ALA A 352 -7.21 -9.66 -9.36
N SER A 353 -6.34 -8.66 -9.20
CA SER A 353 -6.20 -7.53 -10.11
C SER A 353 -5.50 -7.89 -11.44
N LEU A 354 -4.92 -9.08 -11.54
CA LEU A 354 -4.22 -9.59 -12.72
C LEU A 354 -5.06 -10.57 -13.56
N LEU A 355 -6.25 -10.94 -13.08
CA LEU A 355 -7.06 -11.99 -13.69
C LEU A 355 -7.75 -11.56 -14.98
#